data_AF-A0A3G9HDZ1-F1
#
_entry.id   AF-A0A3G9HDZ1-F1
#
_cell.length_a   1.000
_cell.length_b   1.000
_cell.length_c   1.000
_cell.angle_alpha   90.00
_cell.angle_beta   90.00
_cell.angle_gamma   90.00
#
_symmetry.space_group_name_H-M   'P 1'
#
loop_
_entity.id
_entity.type
_entity.pdbx_description
1 polymer ?
#
loop_
_entity_poly.entity_id
_entity_poly.type
_entity_poly.pdbx_seq_one_letter_code
_entity_poly.pdbx_strand_id
1 'polypeptide(L)'
;MFKTDLKRVLAALVVTAALIFPAAAAAKGNKNGMKNSPFLITKGLPHYTMILKKRWDDPKLALTPEQKTELLKVRKTTLGSVMALKPEIMKLQKKIVKAAMSGAAPKSLGADVERLAKLKADATRTHLKCIYDTRRILTPAQLDYINSILHRKHKH
;
A
#
# COMPACT_ATOMS: atom_id res chain seq x y z
N MET A 1 8.39 34.33 -79.68
CA MET A 1 8.30 35.36 -78.62
C MET A 1 7.64 34.74 -77.41
N PHE A 2 8.27 34.97 -76.26
CA PHE A 2 8.06 34.36 -74.93
C PHE A 2 6.63 34.43 -74.37
N LYS A 3 6.25 33.39 -73.60
CA LYS A 3 5.83 33.59 -72.20
C LYS A 3 5.99 32.30 -71.38
N THR A 4 6.89 32.42 -70.41
CA THR A 4 7.34 31.46 -69.40
C THR A 4 6.40 31.38 -68.20
N ASP A 5 6.23 30.15 -67.73
CA ASP A 5 6.17 29.63 -66.36
C ASP A 5 5.82 30.59 -65.21
N LEU A 6 4.76 30.33 -64.44
CA LEU A 6 4.65 29.22 -63.47
C LEU A 6 5.75 29.25 -62.40
N LYS A 7 5.34 29.67 -61.21
CA LYS A 7 6.02 29.47 -59.93
C LYS A 7 7.37 30.19 -59.81
N ARG A 8 7.39 31.28 -59.03
CA ARG A 8 8.26 31.41 -57.86
C ARG A 8 8.01 32.75 -57.13
N VAL A 9 7.63 32.58 -55.86
CA VAL A 9 8.29 33.18 -54.68
C VAL A 9 7.67 34.48 -54.09
N LEU A 10 7.63 34.46 -52.74
CA LEU A 10 7.15 35.45 -51.75
C LEU A 10 5.62 35.53 -51.57
N ALA A 11 5.02 35.54 -50.37
CA ALA A 11 5.49 35.69 -48.99
C ALA A 11 4.40 35.07 -48.07
N ALA A 12 4.75 34.16 -47.17
CA ALA A 12 5.09 34.41 -45.76
C ALA A 12 3.88 34.50 -44.79
N LEU A 13 3.92 33.60 -43.80
CA LEU A 13 3.57 33.84 -42.39
C LEU A 13 2.09 33.89 -42.00
N VAL A 14 1.50 32.73 -41.69
CA VAL A 14 0.50 32.63 -40.61
C VAL A 14 0.97 31.62 -39.57
N VAL A 15 1.27 32.22 -38.42
CA VAL A 15 1.56 31.66 -37.12
C VAL A 15 0.48 30.66 -36.69
N THR A 16 0.88 29.50 -36.20
CA THR A 16 0.46 29.01 -34.87
C THR A 16 1.37 27.87 -34.46
N ALA A 17 2.22 28.17 -33.48
CA ALA A 17 2.99 27.19 -32.75
C ALA A 17 2.02 26.26 -32.00
N ALA A 18 1.87 25.03 -32.47
CA ALA A 18 1.29 23.96 -31.67
C ALA A 18 2.31 23.63 -30.56
N LEU A 19 2.14 24.26 -29.41
CA LEU A 19 2.88 23.96 -28.19
C LEU A 19 2.73 22.48 -27.88
N ILE A 20 3.86 21.78 -27.98
CA ILE A 20 4.07 20.44 -27.48
C ILE A 20 3.95 20.53 -25.96
N PHE A 21 2.76 20.26 -25.42
CA PHE A 21 2.61 19.95 -24.01
C PHE A 21 2.96 18.47 -23.83
N PRO A 22 4.03 18.11 -23.10
CA PRO A 22 4.14 16.75 -22.62
C PRO A 22 2.98 16.57 -21.62
N ALA A 23 2.04 15.68 -21.96
CA ALA A 23 1.06 15.21 -21.00
C ALA A 23 1.82 14.63 -19.82
N ALA A 24 1.89 15.38 -18.71
CA ALA A 24 2.35 14.84 -17.45
C ALA A 24 1.42 13.68 -17.10
N ALA A 25 1.91 12.45 -17.30
CA ALA A 25 1.24 11.25 -16.86
C ALA A 25 1.12 11.34 -15.34
N ALA A 26 -0.03 11.83 -14.86
CA ALA A 26 -0.38 11.76 -13.47
C ALA A 26 -0.33 10.28 -13.07
N ALA A 27 0.69 9.92 -12.28
CA ALA A 27 0.82 8.60 -11.72
C ALA A 27 -0.46 8.30 -10.91
N LYS A 28 -1.39 7.54 -11.52
CA LYS A 28 -2.55 7.02 -10.81
C LYS A 28 -2.02 6.08 -9.73
N GLY A 29 -1.84 6.61 -8.52
CA GLY A 29 -1.55 5.82 -7.34
C GLY A 29 -2.53 4.65 -7.27
N ASN A 30 -2.01 3.43 -7.20
CA ASN A 30 -2.79 2.21 -7.21
C ASN A 30 -3.67 2.15 -5.95
N LYS A 31 -4.91 2.66 -6.02
CA LYS A 31 -5.91 2.65 -4.94
C LYS A 31 -6.39 1.24 -4.54
N ASN A 32 -5.87 0.17 -5.17
CA ASN A 32 -6.33 -1.20 -4.92
C ASN A 32 -5.82 -1.80 -3.60
N GLY A 33 -4.84 -1.18 -2.93
CA GLY A 33 -4.30 -1.70 -1.66
C GLY A 33 -5.32 -1.77 -0.52
N MET A 34 -6.32 -0.88 -0.51
CA MET A 34 -7.39 -0.86 0.50
C MET A 34 -8.48 -1.92 0.27
N LYS A 35 -8.70 -2.37 -0.98
CA LYS A 35 -9.87 -3.21 -1.31
C LYS A 35 -9.77 -4.63 -0.73
N ASN A 36 -8.57 -5.09 -0.36
CA ASN A 36 -8.30 -6.48 0.06
C ASN A 36 -7.44 -6.58 1.34
N SER A 37 -7.54 -5.61 2.25
CA SER A 37 -6.81 -5.70 3.52
C SER A 37 -7.30 -6.90 4.35
N PRO A 38 -6.39 -7.73 4.89
CA PRO A 38 -6.77 -8.81 5.81
C PRO A 38 -7.11 -8.28 7.21
N PHE A 39 -6.88 -6.99 7.49
CA PHE A 39 -7.05 -6.41 8.81
C PHE A 39 -8.44 -5.79 8.99
N LEU A 40 -8.95 -5.85 10.23
CA LEU A 40 -10.14 -5.11 10.64
C LEU A 40 -9.84 -3.60 10.72
N ILE A 41 -8.75 -3.22 11.37
CA ILE A 41 -8.24 -1.84 11.42
C ILE A 41 -7.31 -1.62 10.23
N THR A 42 -7.73 -0.78 9.28
CA THR A 42 -7.04 -0.62 7.97
C THR A 42 -6.19 0.65 7.84
N LYS A 43 -6.32 1.60 8.77
CA LYS A 43 -5.61 2.88 8.78
C LYS A 43 -5.16 3.23 10.21
N GLY A 44 -4.20 4.16 10.32
CA GLY A 44 -3.70 4.68 11.60
C GLY A 44 -2.64 3.81 12.27
N LEU A 45 -2.61 2.49 12.00
CA LEU A 45 -1.59 1.60 12.56
C LEU A 45 -0.27 1.67 11.78
N PRO A 46 0.89 1.82 12.45
CA PRO A 46 2.18 1.88 11.79
C PRO A 46 2.58 0.51 11.20
N HIS A 47 3.25 0.53 10.06
CA HIS A 47 3.73 -0.67 9.38
C HIS A 47 5.23 -0.88 9.60
N TYR A 48 5.67 -0.97 10.87
CA TYR A 48 7.09 -1.00 11.24
C TYR A 48 7.92 -2.03 10.48
N THR A 49 7.42 -3.25 10.31
CA THR A 49 8.08 -4.32 9.54
C THR A 49 8.47 -3.91 8.10
N MET A 50 7.71 -2.99 7.48
CA MET A 50 8.03 -2.49 6.14
C MET A 50 9.06 -1.38 6.16
N ILE A 51 9.10 -0.58 7.22
CA ILE A 51 10.14 0.45 7.39
C ILE A 51 11.47 -0.21 7.72
N LEU A 52 11.46 -1.10 8.71
CA LEU A 52 12.63 -1.87 9.12
C LEU A 52 13.24 -2.63 7.95
N LYS A 53 12.42 -3.28 7.11
CA LYS A 53 12.92 -3.93 5.87
C LYS A 53 13.68 -2.97 4.96
N LYS A 54 13.19 -1.74 4.81
CA LYS A 54 13.78 -0.74 3.89
C LYS A 54 14.99 -0.02 4.50
N ARG A 55 15.17 -0.12 5.81
CA ARG A 55 16.18 0.62 6.59
C ARG A 55 17.04 -0.32 7.43
N TRP A 56 17.11 -1.60 7.06
CA TRP A 56 17.68 -2.67 7.88
C TRP A 56 19.14 -2.39 8.28
N ASP A 57 19.88 -1.80 7.34
CA ASP A 57 21.29 -1.44 7.49
C ASP A 57 21.48 0.09 7.43
N ASP A 58 20.45 0.87 7.79
CA ASP A 58 20.57 2.33 7.89
C ASP A 58 21.46 2.70 9.09
N PRO A 59 22.58 3.41 8.88
CA PRO A 59 23.48 3.77 9.97
C PRO A 59 22.83 4.68 11.02
N LYS A 60 21.77 5.43 10.67
CA LYS A 60 21.01 6.23 11.64
C LYS A 60 20.07 5.38 12.51
N LEU A 61 19.65 4.23 12.00
CA LEU A 61 18.86 3.27 12.77
C LEU A 61 19.74 2.39 13.65
N ALA A 62 20.97 2.10 13.19
CA ALA A 62 22.02 1.42 13.97
C ALA A 62 21.50 0.20 14.76
N LEU A 63 20.76 -0.70 14.10
CA LEU A 63 20.24 -1.89 14.76
C LEU A 63 21.39 -2.80 15.19
N THR A 64 21.42 -3.21 16.47
CA THR A 64 22.39 -4.19 16.93
C THR A 64 22.10 -5.58 16.33
N PRO A 65 23.09 -6.49 16.28
CA PRO A 65 22.87 -7.87 15.85
C PRO A 65 21.73 -8.58 16.62
N GLU A 66 21.62 -8.33 17.92
CA GLU A 66 20.58 -8.88 18.79
C GLU A 66 19.20 -8.33 18.41
N GLN A 67 19.09 -7.01 18.20
CA GLN A 67 17.84 -6.39 17.74
C GLN A 67 17.42 -6.93 16.37
N LYS A 68 18.36 -7.06 15.43
CA LYS A 68 18.09 -7.64 14.11
C LYS A 68 17.54 -9.06 14.24
N THR A 69 18.12 -9.87 15.11
CA THR A 69 17.67 -11.24 15.37
C THR A 69 16.24 -11.28 15.92
N GLU A 70 15.92 -10.47 16.92
CA GLU A 70 14.57 -10.42 17.51
C GLU A 70 13.54 -9.86 16.52
N LEU A 71 13.88 -8.82 15.76
CA LEU A 71 13.00 -8.25 14.74
C LEU A 71 12.70 -9.24 13.61
N LEU A 72 13.64 -10.13 13.26
CA LEU A 72 13.40 -11.21 12.30
C LEU A 72 12.41 -12.24 12.86
N LYS A 73 12.49 -12.59 14.15
CA LYS A 73 11.50 -13.46 14.82
C LYS A 73 10.11 -12.83 14.77
N VAL A 74 9.99 -11.55 15.18
CA VAL A 74 8.72 -10.80 15.12
C VAL A 74 8.17 -10.80 13.70
N ARG A 75 9.01 -10.51 12.69
CA ARG A 75 8.62 -10.52 11.28
C ARG A 75 8.12 -11.89 10.82
N LYS A 76 8.86 -12.96 11.13
CA LYS A 76 8.53 -14.34 10.73
C LYS A 76 7.17 -14.74 11.29
N THR A 77 6.96 -14.54 12.58
CA THR A 77 5.69 -14.85 13.26
C THR A 77 4.55 -14.03 12.67
N THR A 78 4.72 -12.71 12.54
CA THR A 78 3.69 -11.81 12.00
C THR A 78 3.29 -12.18 10.58
N LEU A 79 4.27 -12.37 9.69
CA LEU A 79 3.99 -12.72 8.30
C LEU A 79 3.39 -14.12 8.18
N GLY A 80 3.88 -15.10 8.95
CA GLY A 80 3.32 -16.45 8.97
C GLY A 80 1.84 -16.44 9.32
N SER A 81 1.47 -15.80 10.44
CA SER A 81 0.08 -15.71 10.88
C SER A 81 -0.81 -14.96 9.89
N VAL A 82 -0.37 -13.80 9.37
CA VAL A 82 -1.17 -13.03 8.40
C VAL A 82 -1.33 -13.79 7.07
N MET A 83 -0.29 -14.48 6.60
CA MET A 83 -0.35 -15.25 5.35
C MET A 83 -1.22 -16.50 5.48
N ALA A 84 -1.34 -17.09 6.67
CA ALA A 84 -2.29 -18.18 6.93
C ALA A 84 -3.75 -17.68 6.88
N LEU A 85 -4.04 -16.51 7.47
CA LEU A 85 -5.40 -15.97 7.56
C LEU A 85 -5.90 -15.34 6.25
N LYS A 86 -5.01 -14.71 5.49
CA LYS A 86 -5.39 -13.89 4.32
C LYS A 86 -6.17 -14.67 3.24
N PRO A 87 -5.79 -15.90 2.82
CA PRO A 87 -6.54 -16.66 1.84
C PRO A 87 -7.96 -16.97 2.29
N GLU A 88 -8.14 -17.34 3.57
CA GLU A 88 -9.44 -17.65 4.15
C GLU A 88 -10.35 -16.41 4.18
N ILE A 89 -9.80 -15.28 4.64
CA ILE A 89 -10.49 -13.97 4.65
C ILE A 89 -10.95 -13.61 3.24
N MET A 90 -10.06 -13.72 2.25
CA MET A 90 -10.38 -13.38 0.86
C MET A 90 -11.43 -14.31 0.26
N LYS A 91 -11.34 -15.63 0.52
CA LYS A 91 -12.31 -16.62 0.07
C LYS A 91 -13.69 -16.34 0.67
N LEU A 92 -13.76 -16.10 1.97
CA LEU A 92 -15.00 -15.87 2.69
C LEU A 92 -15.64 -14.54 2.27
N GLN A 93 -14.86 -13.47 2.13
CA GLN A 93 -15.35 -12.19 1.63
C GLN A 93 -15.95 -12.32 0.21
N LYS A 94 -15.28 -13.07 -0.69
CA LYS A 94 -15.82 -13.35 -2.04
C LYS A 94 -17.12 -14.18 -1.98
N LYS A 95 -17.19 -15.19 -1.10
CA LYS A 95 -18.39 -16.02 -0.90
C LYS A 95 -19.58 -15.16 -0.48
N ILE A 96 -19.41 -14.31 0.53
CA ILE A 96 -20.46 -13.42 1.05
C ILE A 96 -20.93 -12.46 -0.04
N VAL A 97 -20.00 -11.79 -0.74
CA VAL A 97 -20.35 -10.86 -1.83
C VAL A 97 -21.13 -11.58 -2.93
N LYS A 98 -20.67 -12.76 -3.38
CA LYS A 98 -21.37 -13.53 -4.41
C LYS A 98 -22.79 -13.90 -3.96
N ALA A 99 -22.94 -14.44 -2.75
CA ALA A 99 -24.24 -14.85 -2.23
C ALA A 99 -25.22 -13.67 -2.10
N ALA A 100 -24.75 -12.53 -1.60
CA ALA A 100 -25.55 -11.30 -1.52
C ALA A 100 -26.00 -10.81 -2.91
N MET A 101 -25.09 -10.81 -3.90
CA MET A 101 -25.43 -10.44 -5.28
C MET A 101 -26.35 -11.44 -5.98
N SER A 102 -26.43 -12.68 -5.49
CA SER A 102 -27.39 -13.69 -5.96
C SER A 102 -28.71 -13.68 -5.17
N GLY A 103 -28.97 -12.68 -4.32
CA GLY A 103 -30.24 -12.53 -3.62
C GLY A 103 -30.38 -13.31 -2.32
N ALA A 104 -29.28 -13.79 -1.72
CA ALA A 104 -29.33 -14.45 -0.42
C ALA A 104 -29.90 -13.51 0.66
N ALA A 105 -30.82 -14.01 1.48
CA ALA A 105 -31.37 -13.25 2.60
C ALA A 105 -30.27 -12.87 3.60
N PRO A 106 -30.24 -11.65 4.16
CA PRO A 106 -29.19 -11.23 5.09
C PRO A 106 -28.97 -12.19 6.28
N LYS A 107 -30.08 -12.75 6.81
CA LYS A 107 -30.03 -13.71 7.92
C LYS A 107 -29.21 -14.98 7.59
N SER A 108 -29.23 -15.45 6.35
CA SER A 108 -28.47 -16.65 5.97
C SER A 108 -26.97 -16.38 5.83
N LEU A 109 -26.55 -15.12 5.77
CA LEU A 109 -25.15 -14.71 5.69
C LEU A 109 -24.51 -14.41 7.06
N GLY A 110 -25.30 -14.37 8.14
CA GLY A 110 -24.85 -13.93 9.46
C GLY A 110 -23.60 -14.67 9.97
N ALA A 111 -23.63 -16.00 9.96
CA ALA A 111 -22.51 -16.82 10.42
C ALA A 111 -21.22 -16.60 9.60
N ASP A 112 -21.35 -16.41 8.29
CA ASP A 112 -20.20 -16.11 7.42
C ASP A 112 -19.62 -14.72 7.72
N VAL A 113 -20.48 -13.72 7.98
CA VAL A 113 -20.07 -12.36 8.36
C VAL A 113 -19.35 -12.34 9.70
N GLU A 114 -19.89 -13.04 10.72
CA GLU A 114 -19.27 -13.18 12.03
C GLU A 114 -17.89 -13.85 11.94
N ARG A 115 -17.80 -14.94 11.17
CA ARG A 115 -16.52 -15.61 10.91
C ARG A 115 -15.52 -14.67 10.23
N LEU A 116 -15.95 -13.90 9.23
CA LEU A 116 -15.10 -12.93 8.55
C LEU A 116 -14.59 -11.86 9.53
N ALA A 117 -15.46 -11.35 10.40
CA ALA A 117 -15.10 -10.37 11.42
C ALA A 117 -14.06 -10.94 12.39
N LYS A 118 -14.25 -12.18 12.86
CA LYS A 118 -13.30 -12.88 13.74
C LYS A 118 -11.92 -13.02 13.09
N LEU A 119 -11.85 -13.52 11.85
CA LEU A 119 -10.58 -13.69 11.13
C LEU A 119 -9.84 -12.36 10.93
N LYS A 120 -10.57 -11.29 10.57
CA LYS A 120 -9.99 -9.95 10.42
C LYS A 120 -9.51 -9.37 11.77
N ALA A 121 -10.23 -9.66 12.86
CA ALA A 121 -9.81 -9.28 14.20
C ALA A 121 -8.52 -10.01 14.60
N ASP A 122 -8.40 -11.31 14.30
CA ASP A 122 -7.19 -12.10 14.59
C ASP A 122 -5.97 -11.61 13.80
N ALA A 123 -6.17 -11.24 12.53
CA ALA A 123 -5.12 -10.59 11.74
C ALA A 123 -4.71 -9.23 12.34
N THR A 124 -5.67 -8.42 12.79
CA THR A 124 -5.38 -7.14 13.47
C THR A 124 -4.66 -7.35 14.79
N ARG A 125 -5.05 -8.33 15.61
CA ARG A 125 -4.33 -8.68 16.86
C ARG A 125 -2.88 -9.06 16.59
N THR A 126 -2.64 -9.83 15.53
CA THR A 126 -1.27 -10.16 15.07
C THR A 126 -0.48 -8.89 14.73
N HIS A 127 -1.08 -7.94 14.02
CA HIS A 127 -0.43 -6.66 13.69
C HIS A 127 -0.18 -5.80 14.94
N LEU A 128 -1.13 -5.72 15.88
CA LEU A 128 -0.94 -5.02 17.15
C LEU A 128 0.21 -5.62 17.97
N LYS A 129 0.28 -6.96 18.02
CA LYS A 129 1.41 -7.66 18.66
C LYS A 129 2.74 -7.32 17.98
N CYS A 130 2.79 -7.33 16.64
CA CYS A 130 3.97 -6.92 15.89
C CYS A 130 4.42 -5.51 16.24
N ILE A 131 3.49 -4.56 16.36
CA ILE A 131 3.77 -3.18 16.76
C ILE A 131 4.35 -3.15 18.18
N TYR A 132 3.70 -3.83 19.12
CA TYR A 132 4.13 -3.90 20.51
C TYR A 132 5.53 -4.49 20.67
N ASP A 133 5.77 -5.67 20.09
CA ASP A 133 7.06 -6.37 20.18
C ASP A 133 8.18 -5.52 19.56
N THR A 134 7.93 -4.90 18.40
CA THR A 134 8.90 -4.03 17.74
C THR A 134 9.29 -2.85 18.63
N ARG A 135 8.31 -2.20 19.27
CA ARG A 135 8.56 -1.07 20.18
C ARG A 135 9.38 -1.45 21.41
N ARG A 136 9.32 -2.71 21.84
CA ARG A 136 10.12 -3.23 22.96
C ARG A 136 11.56 -3.58 22.57
N ILE A 137 11.79 -3.93 21.31
CA ILE A 137 13.13 -4.27 20.82
C ILE A 137 13.94 -3.01 20.51
N LEU A 138 13.30 -1.97 19.99
CA LEU A 138 13.95 -0.72 19.62
C LEU A 138 14.16 0.19 20.83
N THR A 139 15.25 0.95 20.82
CA THR A 139 15.45 2.04 21.77
C THR A 139 14.49 3.21 21.47
N PRO A 140 14.24 4.11 22.44
CA PRO A 140 13.43 5.31 22.19
C PRO A 140 13.92 6.13 20.99
N ALA A 141 15.24 6.35 20.87
CA ALA A 141 15.82 7.10 19.76
C ALA A 141 15.59 6.42 18.38
N GLN A 142 15.73 5.10 18.31
CA GLN A 142 15.43 4.34 17.08
C GLN A 142 13.95 4.41 16.71
N LEU A 143 13.07 4.33 17.71
CA LEU A 143 11.63 4.42 17.53
C LEU A 143 11.22 5.81 17.04
N ASP A 144 11.77 6.86 17.61
CA ASP A 144 11.55 8.25 17.17
C ASP A 144 12.04 8.46 15.74
N TYR A 145 13.21 7.92 15.39
CA TYR A 145 13.71 7.96 14.03
C TYR A 145 12.73 7.30 13.04
N ILE A 146 12.23 6.10 13.35
CA ILE A 146 11.25 5.40 12.50
C ILE A 146 9.92 6.15 12.42
N ASN A 147 9.43 6.71 13.53
CA ASN A 147 8.20 7.50 13.55
C ASN A 147 8.34 8.80 12.72
N SER A 148 9.52 9.42 12.71
CA SER A 148 9.80 10.57 11.82
C SER A 148 9.68 10.21 10.34
N ILE A 149 9.97 8.96 9.96
CA ILE A 149 9.84 8.46 8.59
C ILE A 149 8.36 8.19 8.26
N LEU A 150 7.58 7.71 9.23
CA LEU A 150 6.13 7.51 9.08
C LEU A 150 5.42 8.83 8.80
N HIS A 151 5.65 9.87 9.60
CA HIS A 151 4.96 11.15 9.48
C HIS A 151 5.33 11.91 8.19
N ARG A 152 6.54 11.72 7.67
CA ARG A 152 6.96 12.33 6.39
C ARG A 152 6.20 11.77 5.17
N LYS A 153 5.71 10.53 5.22
CA LYS A 153 4.95 9.94 4.12
C LYS A 153 3.50 10.43 3.98
N HIS A 154 2.99 11.15 4.97
CA HIS A 154 1.61 11.66 4.99
C HIS A 154 1.50 13.16 4.65
N LYS A 155 2.61 13.82 4.28
CA LYS A 155 2.67 15.26 3.95
C LYS A 155 2.63 15.58 2.44
N HIS A 156 2.31 14.61 1.58
CA HIS A 156 2.18 14.82 0.13
C HIS A 156 0.88 14.19 -0.38
#